data_AF-A0A2T0VT79-F1
#
_entry.id   AF-A0A2T0VT79-F1
#
_cell.length_a   1.000
_cell.length_b   1.000
_cell.length_c   1.000
_cell.angle_alpha   90.00
_cell.angle_beta   90.00
_cell.angle_gamma   90.00
#
_symmetry.space_group_name_H-M   'P 1'
#
loop_
_entity.id
_entity.type
_entity.pdbx_description
1 polymer ?
#
loop_
_entity_poly.entity_id
_entity_poly.type
_entity_poly.pdbx_seq_one_letter_code
_entity_poly.pdbx_strand_id
1 'polypeptide(L)'
;MRSTFKSIVVAALLVQGTTAFAQDATEAEVETPIEEVTDSAADLDLGQPAGPAVGQAYILQEFGDWAMRCVRAPEDEADPCNMYQLLSDSEGNAIAEFNFFRLPEGATAAAGATVVVPLETLLTQQLTLAVDGQNARSYPFRFCNQGGCVARLGFTEAEINQFKRGAGATIRLVHAANPNQEIMLDLSLTGFTAGYEGSVGPSE
;
A
#
# COMPACT_ATOMS: atom_id res chain seq x y z
N MET A 1 -36.51 38.38 14.61
CA MET A 1 -35.70 39.63 14.50
C MET A 1 -34.53 39.31 13.58
N ARG A 2 -34.49 39.74 12.31
CA ARG A 2 -33.91 41.04 11.84
C ARG A 2 -32.54 41.25 12.47
N SER A 3 -31.40 41.16 11.76
CA SER A 3 -30.91 42.08 10.71
C SER A 3 -29.65 41.47 10.07
N THR A 4 -29.58 41.18 8.76
CA THR A 4 -29.09 42.05 7.66
C THR A 4 -27.86 42.91 7.96
N PHE A 5 -26.74 42.60 7.29
CA PHE A 5 -25.69 43.57 6.92
C PHE A 5 -25.41 43.42 5.41
N LYS A 6 -25.80 44.46 4.66
CA LYS A 6 -25.45 44.73 3.27
C LYS A 6 -24.33 45.77 3.25
N SER A 7 -23.41 45.69 2.28
CA SER A 7 -22.84 46.78 1.45
C SER A 7 -21.63 46.21 0.70
N ILE A 8 -21.63 45.99 -0.62
CA ILE A 8 -21.63 46.90 -1.80
C ILE A 8 -20.24 47.51 -2.07
N VAL A 9 -19.90 47.63 -3.38
CA VAL A 9 -18.84 48.44 -4.09
C VAL A 9 -17.79 47.52 -4.78
N VAL A 10 -17.40 47.55 -6.07
CA VAL A 10 -17.58 48.36 -7.31
C VAL A 10 -17.02 47.47 -8.47
N ALA A 11 -17.77 47.08 -9.51
CA ALA A 11 -17.96 47.69 -10.83
C ALA A 11 -16.70 48.10 -11.63
N ALA A 12 -16.38 47.36 -12.71
CA ALA A 12 -15.74 47.90 -13.92
C ALA A 12 -16.06 47.03 -15.16
N LEU A 13 -16.97 47.54 -16.00
CA LEU A 13 -17.19 47.11 -17.39
C LEU A 13 -16.10 47.71 -18.28
N LEU A 14 -15.63 46.97 -19.29
CA LEU A 14 -15.22 47.55 -20.57
C LEU A 14 -15.69 46.70 -21.76
N VAL A 15 -16.13 47.43 -22.78
CA VAL A 15 -16.98 47.05 -23.91
C VAL A 15 -16.14 46.83 -25.17
N GLN A 16 -16.55 45.80 -25.93
CA GLN A 16 -16.48 45.53 -27.38
C GLN A 16 -15.61 46.40 -28.30
N GLY A 17 -14.94 45.71 -29.23
CA GLY A 17 -14.58 46.25 -30.54
C GLY A 17 -14.67 45.16 -31.62
N THR A 18 -15.81 45.04 -32.28
CA THR A 18 -15.98 44.27 -33.53
C THR A 18 -15.65 45.18 -34.71
N THR A 19 -14.55 44.95 -35.41
CA THR A 19 -14.30 45.56 -36.72
C THR A 19 -14.61 44.53 -37.81
N ALA A 20 -15.72 44.74 -38.51
CA ALA A 20 -16.02 44.06 -39.76
C ALA A 20 -15.29 44.76 -40.91
N PHE A 21 -14.38 44.03 -41.57
CA PHE A 21 -13.91 44.38 -42.90
C PHE A 21 -14.51 43.38 -43.88
N ALA A 22 -15.35 43.89 -44.77
CA ALA A 22 -15.70 43.24 -46.02
C ALA A 22 -14.73 43.76 -47.09
N GLN A 23 -13.93 42.89 -47.70
CA GLN A 23 -13.23 43.20 -48.93
C GLN A 23 -12.83 41.92 -49.68
N ASP A 24 -13.20 41.95 -50.96
CA ASP A 24 -12.86 41.11 -52.10
C ASP A 24 -12.13 39.77 -51.90
N ALA A 25 -12.74 38.74 -52.48
CA ALA A 25 -12.04 37.56 -52.93
C ALA A 25 -11.00 37.95 -54.00
N THR A 26 -9.75 38.06 -53.58
CA THR A 26 -8.59 38.00 -54.47
C THR A 26 -7.78 36.78 -54.06
N GLU A 27 -7.73 35.83 -54.98
CA GLU A 27 -6.87 34.65 -54.95
C GLU A 27 -5.42 35.14 -54.99
N ALA A 28 -4.76 35.16 -53.83
CA ALA A 28 -3.34 35.43 -53.69
C ALA A 28 -2.73 34.25 -52.94
N GLU A 29 -1.95 33.48 -53.68
CA GLU A 29 -1.11 32.39 -53.19
C GLU A 29 -0.09 32.96 -52.19
N VAL A 30 -0.37 32.76 -50.90
CA VAL A 30 0.57 33.09 -49.82
C VAL A 30 1.46 31.86 -49.62
N GLU A 31 2.67 31.91 -50.18
CA GLU A 31 3.78 31.08 -49.71
C GLU A 31 3.97 31.38 -48.22
N THR A 32 3.46 30.49 -47.39
CA THR A 32 3.62 30.56 -45.94
C THR A 32 5.06 30.18 -45.65
N PRO A 33 5.85 30.99 -44.93
CA PRO A 33 7.13 30.53 -44.41
C PRO A 33 6.86 29.26 -43.61
N ILE A 34 7.49 28.16 -44.02
CA ILE A 34 7.53 26.95 -43.21
C ILE A 34 8.34 27.37 -41.98
N GLU A 35 7.67 27.79 -40.92
CA GLU A 35 8.27 27.73 -39.60
C GLU A 35 8.63 26.25 -39.42
N GLU A 36 9.93 25.95 -39.44
CA GLU A 36 10.43 24.72 -38.89
C GLU A 36 9.86 24.65 -37.47
N VAL A 37 8.76 23.91 -37.33
CA VAL A 37 8.34 23.38 -36.04
C VAL A 37 9.52 22.51 -35.65
N THR A 38 10.48 23.10 -34.94
CA THR A 38 11.54 22.38 -34.30
C THR A 38 10.83 21.33 -33.47
N ASP A 39 11.00 20.08 -33.88
CA ASP A 39 10.31 18.94 -33.30
C ASP A 39 10.67 18.90 -31.82
N SER A 40 9.84 19.53 -30.98
CA SER A 40 10.08 19.65 -29.55
C SER A 40 9.98 18.31 -28.86
N ALA A 41 9.61 17.25 -29.59
CA ALA A 41 9.69 15.87 -29.15
C ALA A 41 11.13 15.33 -29.15
N ALA A 42 12.06 15.95 -29.90
CA ALA A 42 13.45 15.53 -29.98
C ALA A 42 14.29 15.87 -28.72
N ASP A 43 13.78 16.74 -27.83
CA ASP A 43 14.40 17.10 -26.54
C ASP A 43 13.73 16.39 -25.34
N LEU A 44 12.84 15.43 -25.61
CA LEU A 44 12.18 14.67 -24.56
C LEU A 44 13.02 13.43 -24.20
N ASP A 45 13.61 13.46 -23.00
CA ASP A 45 14.23 12.29 -22.39
C ASP A 45 13.14 11.26 -22.05
N LEU A 46 13.26 10.06 -22.64
CA LEU A 46 12.33 8.96 -22.41
C LEU A 46 12.59 8.23 -21.07
N GLY A 47 13.62 8.65 -20.34
CA GLY A 47 14.09 8.01 -19.13
C GLY A 47 14.70 6.63 -19.42
N GLN A 48 15.34 6.06 -18.41
CA GLN A 48 15.71 4.64 -18.41
C GLN A 48 14.97 3.93 -17.28
N PRO A 49 14.54 2.67 -17.49
CA PRO A 49 13.94 1.89 -16.42
C PRO A 49 14.97 1.68 -15.31
N ALA A 50 14.78 2.39 -14.20
CA ALA A 50 15.53 2.15 -12.98
C ALA A 50 14.90 0.96 -12.23
N GLY A 51 15.65 -0.12 -12.09
CA GLY A 51 15.31 -1.22 -11.18
C GLY A 51 15.41 -0.77 -9.71
N PRO A 52 14.92 -1.59 -8.76
CA PRO A 52 15.07 -1.29 -7.34
C PRO A 52 16.55 -1.20 -6.96
N ALA A 53 16.92 -0.15 -6.23
CA ALA A 53 18.26 -0.01 -5.68
C ALA A 53 18.49 -0.99 -4.51
N VAL A 54 19.75 -1.31 -4.19
CA VAL A 54 20.08 -2.11 -3.00
C VAL A 54 19.42 -1.50 -1.75
N GLY A 55 18.73 -2.33 -0.98
CA GLY A 55 17.93 -1.94 0.19
C GLY A 55 16.50 -1.50 -0.12
N GLN A 56 16.11 -1.36 -1.40
CA GLN A 56 14.76 -1.01 -1.79
C GLN A 56 13.86 -2.25 -1.87
N ALA A 57 12.66 -2.14 -1.30
CA ALA A 57 11.63 -3.16 -1.42
C ALA A 57 10.97 -3.14 -2.81
N TYR A 58 10.61 -4.32 -3.33
CA TYR A 58 9.84 -4.48 -4.56
C TYR A 58 8.91 -5.70 -4.45
N ILE A 59 7.86 -5.74 -5.28
CA ILE A 59 6.98 -6.90 -5.38
C ILE A 59 7.51 -7.83 -6.47
N LEU A 60 7.88 -9.05 -6.07
CA LEU A 60 8.35 -10.07 -7.00
C LEU A 60 7.20 -10.75 -7.73
N GLN A 61 6.13 -11.07 -7.00
CA GLN A 61 4.97 -11.80 -7.50
C GLN A 61 3.77 -11.59 -6.58
N GLU A 62 2.55 -11.74 -7.12
CA GLU A 62 1.30 -11.74 -6.36
C GLU A 62 0.63 -13.13 -6.40
N PHE A 63 -0.02 -13.49 -5.30
CA PHE A 63 -0.74 -14.73 -5.07
C PHE A 63 -2.10 -14.40 -4.46
N GLY A 64 -3.09 -14.15 -5.31
CA GLY A 64 -4.39 -13.66 -4.84
C GLY A 64 -4.21 -12.33 -4.12
N ASP A 65 -4.57 -12.29 -2.84
CA ASP A 65 -4.48 -11.07 -2.03
C ASP A 65 -3.10 -10.90 -1.35
N TRP A 66 -2.18 -11.85 -1.53
CA TRP A 66 -0.83 -11.80 -0.97
C TRP A 66 0.20 -11.33 -2.00
N ALA A 67 1.10 -10.45 -1.57
CA ALA A 67 2.26 -10.07 -2.38
C ALA A 67 3.54 -10.71 -1.82
N MET A 68 4.42 -11.22 -2.68
CA MET A 68 5.80 -11.57 -2.33
C MET A 68 6.65 -10.31 -2.40
N ARG A 69 6.91 -9.71 -1.24
CA ARG A 69 7.71 -8.49 -1.11
C ARG A 69 9.14 -8.86 -0.78
N CYS A 70 10.06 -8.48 -1.66
CA CYS A 70 11.49 -8.73 -1.52
C CYS A 70 12.24 -7.41 -1.32
N VAL A 71 13.44 -7.47 -0.76
CA VAL A 71 14.35 -6.33 -0.67
C VAL A 71 15.58 -6.63 -1.51
N ARG A 72 15.97 -5.71 -2.40
CA ARG A 72 17.16 -5.89 -3.23
C ARG A 72 18.41 -5.99 -2.36
N ALA A 73 19.08 -7.13 -2.39
CA ALA A 73 20.35 -7.35 -1.72
C ALA A 73 21.54 -6.84 -2.57
N PRO A 74 22.75 -6.73 -1.99
CA PRO A 74 23.97 -6.51 -2.76
C PRO A 74 24.19 -7.60 -3.82
N GLU A 75 25.12 -7.35 -4.75
CA GLU A 75 25.55 -8.38 -5.70
C GLU A 75 26.00 -9.66 -4.98
N ASP A 76 25.72 -10.81 -5.58
CA ASP A 76 26.01 -12.16 -5.06
C ASP A 76 25.22 -12.62 -3.82
N GLU A 77 24.24 -11.83 -3.34
CA GLU A 77 23.30 -12.23 -2.30
C GLU A 77 21.88 -12.42 -2.85
N ALA A 78 21.14 -13.39 -2.31
CA ALA A 78 19.74 -13.58 -2.65
C ALA A 78 18.87 -12.52 -1.95
N ASP A 79 17.92 -11.94 -2.69
CA ASP A 79 16.97 -10.97 -2.15
C ASP A 79 16.09 -11.63 -1.07
N PRO A 80 16.11 -11.16 0.20
CA PRO A 80 15.22 -11.69 1.22
C PRO A 80 13.77 -11.31 0.89
N CYS A 81 12.90 -12.31 0.83
CA CYS A 81 11.49 -12.17 0.50
C CYS A 81 10.58 -12.62 1.64
N ASN A 82 9.44 -11.96 1.74
CA ASN A 82 8.37 -12.33 2.66
C ASN A 82 7.01 -12.04 2.03
N MET A 83 6.02 -12.86 2.40
CA MET A 83 4.64 -12.63 2.02
C MET A 83 4.09 -11.42 2.77
N TYR A 84 3.32 -10.58 2.09
CA TYR A 84 2.85 -9.31 2.58
C TYR A 84 1.36 -9.12 2.31
N GLN A 85 0.65 -8.55 3.29
CA GLN A 85 -0.67 -7.96 3.14
C GLN A 85 -0.75 -6.65 3.92
N LEU A 86 -1.42 -5.67 3.33
CA LEU A 86 -1.89 -4.48 4.02
C LEU A 86 -3.29 -4.77 4.56
N LEU A 87 -3.45 -4.72 5.88
CA LEU A 87 -4.70 -5.05 6.56
C LEU A 87 -5.55 -3.80 6.70
N SER A 88 -6.81 -3.96 6.34
CA SER A 88 -7.81 -2.89 6.43
C SER A 88 -8.91 -3.24 7.42
N ASP A 89 -9.56 -2.21 7.94
CA ASP A 89 -10.82 -2.36 8.69
C ASP A 89 -12.01 -2.58 7.73
N SER A 90 -13.20 -2.74 8.31
CA SER A 90 -14.44 -2.94 7.55
C SER A 90 -14.84 -1.77 6.65
N GLU A 91 -14.24 -0.59 6.85
CA GLU A 91 -14.47 0.61 6.04
C GLU A 91 -13.44 0.73 4.90
N GLY A 92 -12.46 -0.19 4.85
CA GLY A 92 -11.40 -0.23 3.84
C GLY A 92 -10.19 0.65 4.18
N ASN A 93 -10.12 1.21 5.38
CA ASN A 93 -8.98 2.01 5.80
C ASN A 93 -7.79 1.09 6.07
N ALA A 94 -6.63 1.39 5.49
CA ALA A 94 -5.40 0.65 5.75
C ALA A 94 -4.85 0.97 7.16
N ILE A 95 -4.75 -0.05 8.02
CA ILE A 95 -4.39 0.12 9.43
C ILE A 95 -3.05 -0.54 9.76
N ALA A 96 -2.80 -1.77 9.29
CA ALA A 96 -1.64 -2.55 9.75
C ALA A 96 -0.95 -3.31 8.60
N GLU A 97 0.33 -3.59 8.75
CA GLU A 97 1.08 -4.43 7.81
C GLU A 97 1.28 -5.83 8.40
N PHE A 98 1.05 -6.87 7.60
CA PHE A 98 1.28 -8.27 7.97
C PHE A 98 2.36 -8.88 7.07
N ASN A 99 3.52 -9.18 7.64
CA ASN A 99 4.66 -9.78 6.93
C ASN A 99 4.85 -11.21 7.41
N PHE A 100 4.60 -12.19 6.55
CA PHE A 100 4.70 -13.62 6.86
C PHE A 100 5.91 -14.25 6.18
N PHE A 101 6.64 -15.10 6.89
CA PHE A 101 7.87 -15.73 6.40
C PHE A 101 8.04 -17.14 6.95
N ARG A 102 8.68 -18.00 6.16
CA ARG A 102 9.07 -19.34 6.60
C ARG A 102 10.32 -19.27 7.47
N LEU A 103 10.36 -20.13 8.48
CA LEU A 103 11.56 -20.32 9.30
C LEU A 103 12.37 -21.50 8.75
N PRO A 104 13.70 -21.53 8.96
CA PRO A 104 14.51 -22.70 8.62
C PRO A 104 14.00 -23.97 9.30
N GLU A 105 14.25 -25.11 8.66
CA GLU A 105 13.90 -26.41 9.23
C GLU A 105 14.55 -26.61 10.61
N GLY A 106 13.83 -27.27 11.52
CA GLY A 106 14.27 -27.51 12.89
C GLY A 106 14.08 -26.33 13.86
N ALA A 107 13.59 -25.17 13.39
CA ALA A 107 13.10 -24.12 14.28
C ALA A 107 11.88 -24.60 15.08
N THR A 108 11.69 -24.06 16.29
CA THR A 108 10.54 -24.41 17.15
C THR A 108 9.19 -24.07 16.51
N ALA A 109 9.15 -23.07 15.64
CA ALA A 109 8.01 -22.73 14.81
C ALA A 109 8.36 -22.98 13.34
N ALA A 110 7.39 -23.43 12.55
CA ALA A 110 7.57 -23.68 11.11
C ALA A 110 7.56 -22.37 10.30
N ALA A 111 6.87 -21.35 10.80
CA ALA A 111 6.82 -20.03 10.20
C ALA A 111 6.67 -18.93 11.25
N GLY A 112 6.92 -17.69 10.84
CA GLY A 112 6.71 -16.51 11.64
C GLY A 112 5.98 -15.41 10.88
N ALA A 113 5.46 -14.44 11.62
CA ALA A 113 5.03 -13.18 11.05
C ALA A 113 5.45 -11.98 11.90
N THR A 114 5.70 -10.87 11.23
CA THR A 114 5.86 -9.56 11.85
C THR A 114 4.63 -8.73 11.49
N VAL A 115 3.88 -8.33 12.52
CA VAL A 115 2.73 -7.43 12.35
C VAL A 115 3.10 -6.06 12.90
N VAL A 116 2.98 -5.04 12.07
CA VAL A 116 3.21 -3.64 12.45
C VAL A 116 1.86 -2.95 12.49
N VAL A 117 1.52 -2.43 13.67
CA VAL A 117 0.26 -1.74 13.92
C VAL A 117 0.52 -0.28 14.31
N PRO A 118 -0.47 0.61 14.18
CA PRO A 118 -0.28 2.02 14.49
C PRO A 118 0.13 2.25 15.94
N LEU A 119 0.74 3.42 16.16
CA LEU A 119 0.84 4.00 17.49
C LEU A 119 -0.57 4.20 18.08
N GLU A 120 -0.65 4.36 19.39
CA GLU A 120 -1.93 4.37 20.13
C GLU A 120 -2.69 3.03 20.13
N THR A 121 -1.98 1.91 19.88
CA THR A 121 -2.51 0.58 20.19
C THR A 121 -2.29 0.23 21.67
N LEU A 122 -3.32 -0.28 22.35
CA LEU A 122 -3.28 -0.67 23.76
C LEU A 122 -2.49 -1.98 23.96
N LEU A 123 -1.22 -1.85 24.32
CA LEU A 123 -0.28 -2.98 24.34
C LEU A 123 -0.65 -4.10 25.32
N THR A 124 -1.29 -3.76 26.45
CA THR A 124 -1.70 -4.72 27.47
C THR A 124 -2.82 -5.67 27.02
N GLN A 125 -3.59 -5.29 26.00
CA GLN A 125 -4.63 -6.13 25.41
C GLN A 125 -4.11 -7.12 24.37
N GLN A 126 -2.83 -6.99 23.98
CA GLN A 126 -2.16 -7.82 22.98
C GLN A 126 -2.85 -7.75 21.60
N LEU A 127 -2.17 -8.27 20.58
CA LEU A 127 -2.80 -8.54 19.30
C LEU A 127 -3.47 -9.90 19.37
N THR A 128 -4.71 -10.04 18.86
CA THR A 128 -5.35 -11.36 18.73
C THR A 128 -5.54 -11.71 17.25
N LEU A 129 -5.22 -12.94 16.88
CA LEU A 129 -5.44 -13.50 15.55
C LEU A 129 -6.41 -14.69 15.67
N ALA A 130 -7.41 -14.76 14.79
CA ALA A 130 -8.31 -15.89 14.65
C ALA A 130 -8.47 -16.27 13.17
N VAL A 131 -8.60 -17.57 12.87
CA VAL A 131 -8.89 -18.08 11.52
C VAL A 131 -10.31 -18.60 11.52
N ASP A 132 -11.14 -18.11 10.60
CA ASP A 132 -12.58 -18.43 10.50
C ASP A 132 -13.34 -18.25 11.84
N GLY A 133 -12.91 -17.28 12.66
CA GLY A 133 -13.47 -17.03 13.99
C GLY A 133 -13.16 -18.11 15.03
N GLN A 134 -12.25 -19.04 14.75
CA GLN A 134 -11.84 -20.14 15.63
C GLN A 134 -10.39 -19.99 16.09
N ASN A 135 -10.04 -20.75 17.13
CA ASN A 135 -8.66 -20.92 17.63
C ASN A 135 -7.92 -19.59 17.85
N ALA A 136 -8.61 -18.59 18.40
CA ALA A 136 -8.04 -17.28 18.64
C ALA A 136 -6.78 -17.37 19.53
N ARG A 137 -5.69 -16.73 19.11
CA ARG A 137 -4.43 -16.67 19.85
C ARG A 137 -4.01 -15.22 20.05
N SER A 138 -3.50 -14.93 21.25
CA SER A 138 -3.00 -13.61 21.60
C SER A 138 -1.48 -13.56 21.57
N TYR A 139 -0.95 -12.47 21.03
CA TYR A 139 0.47 -12.23 20.83
C TYR A 139 0.87 -10.89 21.42
N PRO A 140 1.83 -10.85 22.36
CA PRO A 140 2.27 -9.60 22.96
C PRO A 140 3.08 -8.77 21.96
N PHE A 141 2.89 -7.45 22.05
CA PHE A 141 3.78 -6.50 21.37
C PHE A 141 5.17 -6.56 21.99
N ARG A 142 6.19 -6.51 21.15
CA ARG A 142 7.59 -6.66 21.55
C ARG A 142 8.26 -5.32 21.81
N PHE A 143 7.99 -4.36 20.94
CA PHE A 143 8.51 -3.00 21.00
C PHE A 143 7.67 -2.10 20.09
N CYS A 144 7.86 -0.79 20.23
CA CYS A 144 7.36 0.19 19.28
C CYS A 144 8.50 1.09 18.83
N ASN A 145 8.40 1.62 17.62
CA ASN A 145 9.27 2.64 17.08
C ASN A 145 8.44 3.65 16.27
N GLN A 146 9.08 4.54 15.53
CA GLN A 146 8.38 5.55 14.72
C GLN A 146 7.46 4.96 13.66
N GLY A 147 7.71 3.73 13.20
CA GLY A 147 6.88 3.04 12.22
C GLY A 147 5.67 2.31 12.82
N GLY A 148 5.57 2.22 14.15
CA GLY A 148 4.45 1.57 14.83
C GLY A 148 4.88 0.58 15.91
N CYS A 149 3.91 -0.17 16.43
CA CYS A 149 4.12 -1.21 17.42
C CYS A 149 4.20 -2.58 16.75
N VAL A 150 5.18 -3.39 17.17
CA VAL A 150 5.54 -4.62 16.48
C VAL A 150 5.17 -5.84 17.32
N ALA A 151 4.36 -6.73 16.75
CA ALA A 151 4.14 -8.07 17.26
C ALA A 151 4.89 -9.10 16.41
N ARG A 152 5.48 -10.11 17.06
CA ARG A 152 6.14 -11.24 16.38
C ARG A 152 5.39 -12.52 16.69
N LEU A 153 4.81 -13.12 15.66
CA LEU A 153 3.98 -14.30 15.74
C LEU A 153 4.82 -15.51 15.31
N GLY A 154 4.61 -16.64 15.98
CA GLY A 154 5.13 -17.94 15.58
C GLY A 154 3.96 -18.87 15.25
N PHE A 155 4.15 -19.72 14.24
CA PHE A 155 3.15 -20.66 13.74
C PHE A 155 3.71 -22.08 13.71
N THR A 156 2.92 -23.01 14.23
CA THR A 156 3.13 -24.45 14.08
C THR A 156 2.66 -24.91 12.69
N GLU A 157 3.09 -26.10 12.27
CA GLU A 157 2.60 -26.70 11.01
C GLU A 157 1.07 -26.86 11.00
N ALA A 158 0.47 -27.21 12.14
CA ALA A 158 -0.98 -27.34 12.26
C ALA A 158 -1.71 -26.00 12.03
N GLU A 159 -1.10 -24.88 12.39
CA GLU A 159 -1.65 -23.54 12.18
C GLU A 159 -1.47 -23.09 10.73
N ILE A 160 -0.33 -23.39 10.12
CA ILE A 160 -0.12 -23.17 8.69
C ILE A 160 -1.15 -23.95 7.88
N ASN A 161 -1.43 -25.21 8.25
CA ASN A 161 -2.48 -26.02 7.64
C ASN A 161 -3.90 -25.50 7.91
N GLN A 162 -4.11 -24.69 8.95
CA GLN A 162 -5.37 -23.96 9.13
C GLN A 162 -5.45 -22.78 8.18
N PHE A 163 -4.39 -21.97 8.07
CA PHE A 163 -4.34 -20.87 7.10
C PHE A 163 -4.56 -21.36 5.66
N LYS A 164 -3.94 -22.48 5.27
CA LYS A 164 -4.11 -23.07 3.92
C LYS A 164 -5.55 -23.51 3.60
N ARG A 165 -6.37 -23.82 4.62
CA ARG A 165 -7.74 -24.31 4.47
C ARG A 165 -8.80 -23.26 4.80
N GLY A 166 -8.43 -22.21 5.52
CA GLY A 166 -9.36 -21.20 6.00
C GLY A 166 -9.82 -20.26 4.90
N ALA A 167 -10.99 -19.65 5.11
CA ALA A 167 -11.55 -18.68 4.19
C ALA A 167 -11.03 -17.26 4.48
N GLY A 168 -10.82 -16.95 5.75
CA GLY A 168 -10.28 -15.67 6.18
C GLY A 168 -9.74 -15.70 7.60
N ALA A 169 -8.94 -14.70 7.94
CA ALA A 169 -8.46 -14.49 9.28
C ALA A 169 -8.78 -13.06 9.74
N THR A 170 -8.84 -12.86 11.05
CA THR A 170 -9.11 -11.55 11.63
C THR A 170 -8.03 -11.22 12.65
N ILE A 171 -7.53 -9.99 12.58
CA ILE A 171 -6.63 -9.39 13.57
C ILE A 171 -7.44 -8.41 14.40
N ARG A 172 -7.44 -8.59 15.72
CA ARG A 172 -8.06 -7.67 16.68
C ARG A 172 -7.01 -6.86 17.40
N LEU A 173 -7.22 -5.55 17.43
CA LEU A 173 -6.47 -4.56 18.19
C LEU A 173 -7.42 -3.79 19.12
N VAL A 174 -6.86 -3.09 20.10
CA VAL A 174 -7.63 -2.21 21.00
C VAL A 174 -6.97 -0.84 21.03
N HIS A 175 -7.77 0.22 20.97
CA HIS A 175 -7.25 1.60 21.00
C HIS A 175 -6.78 1.98 22.42
N ALA A 176 -5.60 2.61 22.54
CA ALA A 176 -5.01 2.98 23.82
C ALA A 176 -5.83 4.03 24.58
N ALA A 177 -6.38 5.02 23.86
CA ALA A 177 -7.24 6.04 24.45
C ALA A 177 -8.66 5.55 24.80
N ASN A 178 -9.09 4.41 24.24
CA ASN A 178 -10.43 3.87 24.45
C ASN A 178 -10.39 2.33 24.52
N PRO A 179 -10.20 1.75 25.73
CA PRO A 179 -10.10 0.30 25.90
C PRO A 179 -11.35 -0.51 25.52
N ASN A 180 -12.49 0.15 25.30
CA ASN A 180 -13.73 -0.48 24.82
C ASN A 180 -13.85 -0.47 23.29
N GLN A 181 -12.94 0.21 22.60
CA GLN A 181 -12.93 0.28 21.14
C GLN A 181 -11.98 -0.80 20.60
N GLU A 182 -12.58 -1.84 20.04
CA GLU A 182 -11.87 -2.85 19.28
C GLU A 182 -11.78 -2.45 17.81
N ILE A 183 -10.63 -2.74 17.21
CA ILE A 183 -10.38 -2.57 15.78
C ILE A 183 -10.20 -3.97 15.22
N MET A 184 -11.07 -4.34 14.29
CA MET A 184 -11.07 -5.63 13.62
C MET A 184 -10.54 -5.43 12.21
N LEU A 185 -9.44 -6.09 11.88
CA LEU A 185 -8.79 -6.01 10.58
C LEU A 185 -8.89 -7.36 9.87
N ASP A 186 -9.25 -7.30 8.59
CA ASP A 186 -9.35 -8.48 7.76
C ASP A 186 -7.96 -8.88 7.23
N LEU A 187 -7.63 -10.15 7.38
CA LEU A 187 -6.46 -10.79 6.78
C LEU A 187 -6.97 -11.87 5.81
N SER A 188 -6.83 -11.61 4.50
CA SER A 188 -7.27 -12.56 3.49
C SER A 188 -6.40 -13.82 3.50
N LEU A 189 -7.03 -14.98 3.35
CA LEU A 189 -6.33 -16.25 3.13
C LEU A 189 -6.35 -16.67 1.66
N THR A 190 -6.98 -15.89 0.79
CA THR A 190 -6.99 -16.11 -0.66
C THR A 190 -5.59 -16.01 -1.23
N GLY A 191 -5.07 -17.14 -1.71
CA GLY A 191 -3.72 -17.25 -2.28
C GLY A 191 -2.62 -17.51 -1.26
N PHE A 192 -2.94 -17.65 0.04
CA PHE A 192 -1.95 -17.96 1.08
C PHE A 192 -1.16 -19.25 0.76
N THR A 193 -1.84 -20.32 0.36
CA THR A 193 -1.18 -21.60 0.06
C THR A 193 -0.14 -21.46 -1.06
N ALA A 194 -0.51 -20.80 -2.16
CA ALA A 194 0.39 -20.61 -3.29
C ALA A 194 1.58 -19.73 -2.91
N GLY A 195 1.35 -18.63 -2.16
CA GLY A 195 2.44 -17.79 -1.69
C GLY A 195 3.35 -18.50 -0.68
N TYR A 196 2.80 -19.31 0.22
CA TYR A 196 3.57 -20.04 1.22
C TYR A 196 4.48 -21.08 0.55
N GLU A 197 3.95 -21.81 -0.43
CA GLU A 197 4.69 -22.82 -1.19
C GLU A 197 5.70 -22.21 -2.17
N GLY A 198 5.40 -21.03 -2.71
CA GLY A 198 6.32 -20.24 -3.53
C GLY A 198 7.39 -19.50 -2.72
N SER A 199 7.23 -19.37 -1.40
CA SER A 199 8.26 -18.79 -0.53
C SER A 199 9.34 -19.83 -0.22
N VAL A 200 10.57 -19.53 -0.64
CA VAL A 200 11.78 -20.23 -0.21
C VAL A 200 12.26 -19.63 1.11
N GLY A 201 12.70 -20.47 2.05
CA GLY A 201 13.23 -19.98 3.33
C GLY A 201 14.52 -19.17 3.13
N PRO A 202 14.99 -18.39 4.13
CA PRO A 202 16.20 -17.55 4.03
C PRO A 202 17.55 -18.31 3.84
N SER A 203 17.54 -19.57 3.43
CA SER A 203 18.71 -20.45 3.42
C SER A 203 18.68 -21.57 2.37
N GLU A 204 17.81 -21.48 1.36
CA GLU A 204 17.83 -22.38 0.19
C GLU A 204 18.35 -21.65 -1.05
#